data_AF-A0AAV2ZAW1-F1
#
_entry.id   AF-A0AAV2ZAW1-F1
#
_cell.length_a   1.000
_cell.length_b   1.000
_cell.length_c   1.000
_cell.angle_alpha   90.00
_cell.angle_beta   90.00
_cell.angle_gamma   90.00
#
_symmetry.space_group_name_H-M   'P 1'
#
loop_
_entity.id
_entity.type
_entity.pdbx_description
1 polymer ?
#
loop_
_entity_poly.entity_id
_entity_poly.type
_entity_poly.pdbx_seq_one_letter_code
_entity_poly.pdbx_strand_id
1 'polypeptide(L)'
;MTDAITTMEGAIRAAQQTMEHLFNPNLEHDKKIPIDLIHQAKGIAFLTVIKAGFVWTARIGTGVVIAKLPDGRWSAPSAIGTLGMGVGAEMGGQLIEFLIILNSEAAVKSFMQKGQLSAGANMEFAAGPYGRAAGANANFSASGVAPNYTYSHSKGLFGGVGLQGSAIAARPDINKKFYGREITPTEILTGAVDQPAAASQLYDAINRAISIPPSGQVDMLKNKLMSPFADRMPAPAVGPDIQIVYDRVLSTIESVSGEAGVNEFKLQCKEYGQNRCSDAEFTSYLANKFTRDQALYLIPDVIRLLQDQDKRKNVWDYYLRLKSEANVPAPVDAKPSPSLF
;
A
#
# COMPACT_ATOMS: atom_id res chain seq x y z
N MET A 1 11.32 25.17 -0.93
CA MET A 1 12.17 23.97 -1.05
C MET A 1 13.16 23.86 0.11
N THR A 2 13.74 24.97 0.58
CA THR A 2 14.75 25.01 1.64
C THR A 2 14.26 24.49 3.01
N ASP A 3 13.01 24.78 3.39
CA ASP A 3 12.48 24.42 4.71
C ASP A 3 12.36 22.91 4.95
N ALA A 4 12.11 22.13 3.89
CA ALA A 4 11.97 20.66 3.98
C ALA A 4 13.27 19.98 4.45
N ILE A 5 14.41 20.64 4.22
CA ILE A 5 15.73 20.09 4.52
C ILE A 5 16.28 20.65 5.84
N THR A 6 15.72 21.76 6.34
CA THR A 6 16.28 22.51 7.48
C THR A 6 15.40 22.47 8.74
N THR A 7 14.13 22.07 8.63
CA THR A 7 13.16 22.13 9.74
C THR A 7 12.38 20.83 9.91
N MET A 8 11.87 20.59 11.13
CA MET A 8 11.00 19.45 11.43
C MET A 8 9.68 19.59 10.67
N GLU A 9 9.06 20.77 10.68
CA GLU A 9 7.78 21.03 10.02
C GLU A 9 7.88 20.83 8.52
N GLY A 10 8.98 21.28 7.91
CA GLY A 10 9.25 21.02 6.51
C GLY A 10 9.41 19.54 6.21
N ALA A 11 10.14 18.81 7.05
CA ALA A 11 10.33 17.37 6.92
C ALA A 11 9.02 16.58 7.08
N ILE A 12 8.15 16.98 8.01
CA ILE A 12 6.80 16.41 8.20
C ILE A 12 5.93 16.64 6.96
N ARG A 13 5.92 17.87 6.42
CA ARG A 13 5.17 18.18 5.19
C ARG A 13 5.66 17.35 4.01
N ALA A 14 6.98 17.22 3.85
CA ALA A 14 7.57 16.40 2.80
C ALA A 14 7.23 14.91 2.96
N ALA A 15 7.18 14.39 4.19
CA ALA A 15 6.72 13.03 4.48
C ALA A 15 5.25 12.82 4.06
N GLN A 16 4.38 13.79 4.33
CA GLN A 16 2.97 13.74 3.91
C GLN A 16 2.84 13.73 2.38
N GLN A 17 3.58 14.59 1.68
CA GLN A 17 3.63 14.58 0.21
C GLN A 17 4.17 13.26 -0.35
N THR A 18 5.17 12.68 0.31
CA THR A 18 5.74 11.37 -0.07
C THR A 18 4.68 10.27 0.01
N MET A 19 3.84 10.27 1.05
CA MET A 19 2.70 9.34 1.13
C MET A 19 1.72 9.54 -0.02
N GLU A 20 1.38 10.78 -0.35
CA GLU A 20 0.44 11.09 -1.44
C GLU A 20 0.98 10.68 -2.81
N HIS A 21 2.26 10.91 -3.08
CA HIS A 21 2.88 10.51 -4.34
C HIS A 21 2.97 8.98 -4.46
N LEU A 22 3.44 8.29 -3.42
CA LEU A 22 3.71 6.84 -3.48
C LEU A 22 2.46 5.96 -3.33
N PHE A 23 1.39 6.50 -2.75
CA PHE A 23 0.08 5.82 -2.63
C PHE A 23 -0.97 6.40 -3.57
N ASN A 24 -0.55 7.15 -4.60
CA ASN A 24 -1.46 7.65 -5.62
C ASN A 24 -2.14 6.47 -6.35
N PRO A 25 -3.48 6.38 -6.39
CA PRO A 25 -4.19 5.25 -7.00
C PRO A 25 -3.89 5.09 -8.50
N ASN A 26 -3.50 6.18 -9.16
CA ASN A 26 -3.19 6.23 -10.60
C ASN A 26 -1.79 5.73 -10.97
N LEU A 27 -0.98 5.27 -10.00
CA LEU A 27 0.30 4.64 -10.31
C LEU A 27 0.10 3.30 -11.03
N GLU A 28 1.03 2.96 -11.92
CA GLU A 28 1.08 1.62 -12.53
C GLU A 28 1.28 0.54 -11.46
N HIS A 29 0.74 -0.65 -11.70
CA HIS A 29 0.62 -1.71 -10.69
C HIS A 29 1.98 -2.18 -10.13
N ASP A 30 3.02 -2.18 -10.96
CA ASP A 30 4.40 -2.54 -10.64
C ASP A 30 5.13 -1.49 -9.77
N LYS A 31 4.61 -0.25 -9.74
CA LYS A 31 5.13 0.88 -8.96
C LYS A 31 4.42 1.06 -7.62
N LYS A 32 3.31 0.36 -7.39
CA LYS A 32 2.56 0.44 -6.13
C LYS A 32 3.30 -0.25 -4.99
N ILE A 33 3.25 0.37 -3.83
CA ILE A 33 3.77 -0.21 -2.59
C ILE A 33 2.77 -1.27 -2.10
N PRO A 34 3.18 -2.54 -1.90
CA PRO A 34 2.31 -3.56 -1.35
C PRO A 34 1.76 -3.13 0.01
N ILE A 35 0.44 -3.14 0.15
CA ILE A 35 -0.22 -2.57 1.32
C ILE A 35 0.14 -3.33 2.60
N ASP A 36 0.41 -4.63 2.51
CA ASP A 36 0.87 -5.47 3.63
C ASP A 36 2.12 -4.92 4.31
N LEU A 37 3.02 -4.28 3.55
CA LEU A 37 4.26 -3.76 4.11
C LEU A 37 3.99 -2.62 5.10
N ILE A 38 3.02 -1.75 4.81
CA ILE A 38 2.64 -0.68 5.76
C ILE A 38 1.92 -1.26 6.97
N HIS A 39 1.04 -2.25 6.76
CA HIS A 39 0.31 -2.90 7.85
C HIS A 39 1.23 -3.55 8.88
N GLN A 40 2.28 -4.22 8.38
CA GLN A 40 3.27 -4.90 9.19
C GLN A 40 4.37 -3.97 9.71
N ALA A 41 4.39 -2.71 9.26
CA ALA A 41 5.40 -1.74 9.66
C ALA A 41 5.40 -1.53 11.17
N LYS A 42 6.59 -1.64 11.76
CA LYS A 42 6.91 -1.25 13.13
C LYS A 42 7.39 0.20 13.20
N GLY A 43 7.81 0.76 12.07
CA GLY A 43 8.16 2.16 11.92
C GLY A 43 8.19 2.56 10.44
N ILE A 44 8.13 3.86 10.19
CA ILE A 44 8.20 4.42 8.84
C ILE A 44 9.17 5.60 8.90
N ALA A 45 10.17 5.60 8.03
CA ALA A 45 11.08 6.70 7.84
C ALA A 45 10.89 7.33 6.46
N PHE A 46 10.86 8.66 6.44
CA PHE A 46 10.74 9.48 5.25
C PHE A 46 12.02 10.29 5.09
N LEU A 47 12.55 10.41 3.87
CA LEU A 47 13.71 11.27 3.59
C LEU A 47 13.50 12.03 2.30
N THR A 48 13.76 13.33 2.33
CA THR A 48 13.90 14.15 1.13
C THR A 48 15.38 14.41 0.90
N VAL A 49 15.90 13.93 -0.22
CA VAL A 49 17.32 13.90 -0.54
C VAL A 49 17.57 14.67 -1.83
N ILE A 50 18.47 15.63 -1.77
CA ILE A 50 19.06 16.22 -2.96
C ILE A 50 20.25 15.35 -3.35
N LYS A 51 20.23 14.84 -4.58
CA LYS A 51 21.36 14.16 -5.22
C LYS A 51 21.84 15.04 -6.36
N ALA A 52 23.13 15.37 -6.37
CA ALA A 52 23.75 16.05 -7.49
C ALA A 52 25.17 15.53 -7.71
N GLY A 53 25.57 15.45 -8.97
CA GLY A 53 26.97 15.15 -9.28
C GLY A 53 27.20 14.76 -10.72
N PHE A 54 28.48 14.55 -11.01
CA PHE A 54 28.97 13.97 -12.26
C PHE A 54 29.69 12.66 -11.91
N VAL A 55 31.00 12.58 -12.17
CA VAL A 55 31.88 11.47 -11.74
C VAL A 55 31.82 11.21 -10.24
N TRP A 56 31.77 12.27 -9.44
CA TRP A 56 31.54 12.22 -8.01
C TRP A 56 30.14 12.74 -7.73
N THR A 57 29.40 12.01 -6.90
CA THR A 57 28.05 12.40 -6.50
C THR A 57 27.96 12.64 -5.01
N ALA A 58 27.23 13.69 -4.64
CA ALA A 58 26.93 14.02 -3.26
C ALA A 58 25.42 13.91 -3.04
N ARG A 59 25.05 13.40 -1.87
CA ARG A 59 23.68 13.29 -1.40
C ARG A 59 23.57 13.92 -0.04
N ILE A 60 22.60 14.80 0.13
CA ILE A 60 22.24 15.36 1.42
C ILE A 60 20.73 15.41 1.54
N GLY A 61 20.22 15.04 2.70
CA GLY A 61 18.78 15.06 2.92
C GLY A 61 18.41 15.14 4.38
N THR A 62 17.14 15.42 4.61
CA THR A 62 16.53 15.43 5.94
C THR A 62 15.13 14.86 5.82
N GLY A 63 14.61 14.38 6.92
CA GLY A 63 13.31 13.76 6.98
C GLY A 63 12.94 13.40 8.41
N VAL A 64 11.96 12.51 8.56
CA VAL A 64 11.42 12.10 9.85
C VAL A 64 11.26 10.59 9.91
N VAL A 65 11.41 10.04 11.11
CA VAL A 65 11.04 8.67 11.43
C VAL A 65 9.97 8.67 12.52
N ILE A 66 8.99 7.80 12.36
CA ILE A 66 7.94 7.51 13.34
C ILE A 66 7.94 6.01 13.65
N ALA A 67 7.61 5.65 14.88
CA ALA A 67 7.50 4.28 15.34
C ALA A 67 6.05 3.94 15.67
N LYS A 68 5.67 2.67 15.48
CA LYS A 68 4.39 2.15 15.94
C LYS A 68 4.53 1.77 17.41
N LEU A 69 3.73 2.37 18.26
CA LEU A 69 3.72 2.16 19.70
C LEU A 69 2.99 0.86 20.06
N PRO A 70 3.19 0.30 21.29
CA PRO A 70 2.50 -0.90 21.73
C PRO A 70 0.98 -0.81 21.73
N ASP A 71 0.44 0.41 21.90
CA ASP A 71 -1.00 0.70 21.84
C ASP A 71 -1.55 0.81 20.41
N GLY A 72 -0.71 0.64 19.39
CA GLY A 72 -1.05 0.71 17.97
C GLY A 72 -1.02 2.11 17.37
N ARG A 73 -0.85 3.17 18.17
CA ARG A 73 -0.68 4.55 17.68
C ARG A 73 0.72 4.74 17.09
N TRP A 74 0.89 5.81 16.31
CA TRP A 74 2.20 6.26 15.85
C TRP A 74 2.84 7.19 16.89
N SER A 75 4.15 7.12 17.06
CA SER A 75 4.90 8.03 17.92
C SER A 75 4.91 9.45 17.34
N ALA A 76 5.36 10.41 18.15
CA ALA A 76 5.80 11.70 17.63
C ALA A 76 6.97 11.52 16.62
N PRO A 77 7.17 12.44 15.66
CA PRO A 77 8.23 12.33 14.66
C PRO A 77 9.61 12.69 15.23
N SER A 78 10.61 11.85 14.95
CA SER A 78 12.03 12.18 15.20
C SER A 78 12.71 12.58 13.90
N ALA A 79 13.40 13.71 13.89
CA ALA A 79 14.15 14.16 12.73
C ALA A 79 15.35 13.25 12.45
N ILE A 80 15.54 12.95 11.17
CA ILE A 80 16.68 12.19 10.64
C ILE A 80 17.30 12.96 9.49
N GLY A 81 18.59 12.73 9.28
CA GLY A 81 19.37 13.33 8.22
C GLY A 81 20.14 12.25 7.49
N THR A 82 20.40 12.48 6.20
CA THR A 82 21.29 11.63 5.42
C THR A 82 22.39 12.42 4.76
N LEU A 83 23.57 11.82 4.75
CA LEU A 83 24.73 12.28 4.01
C LEU A 83 25.30 11.10 3.26
N GLY A 84 25.56 11.27 1.97
CA GLY A 84 26.12 10.23 1.13
C GLY A 84 27.03 10.77 0.05
N MET A 85 27.89 9.90 -0.42
CA MET A 85 28.79 10.16 -1.53
C MET A 85 28.90 8.92 -2.42
N GLY A 86 29.15 9.14 -3.70
CA GLY A 86 29.31 8.08 -4.67
C GLY A 86 30.29 8.43 -5.78
N VAL A 87 30.70 7.39 -6.49
CA VAL A 87 31.53 7.49 -7.70
C VAL A 87 30.86 6.67 -8.79
N GLY A 88 30.68 7.27 -9.96
CA GLY A 88 30.01 6.61 -11.07
C GLY A 88 30.00 7.42 -12.34
N ALA A 89 29.60 6.80 -13.45
CA ALA A 89 29.26 7.51 -14.67
C ALA A 89 27.88 8.16 -14.51
N GLU A 90 27.79 9.10 -13.58
CA GLU A 90 26.57 9.78 -13.17
C GLU A 90 26.59 11.21 -13.71
N MET A 91 25.44 11.79 -14.04
CA MET A 91 25.30 13.21 -14.35
C MET A 91 23.90 13.71 -14.01
N GLY A 92 23.84 14.81 -13.27
CA GLY A 92 22.63 15.61 -13.14
C GLY A 92 22.32 15.98 -11.70
N GLY A 93 21.09 16.44 -11.52
CA GLY A 93 20.54 16.86 -10.24
C GLY A 93 19.11 16.37 -10.10
N GLN A 94 18.82 15.70 -8.99
CA GLN A 94 17.49 15.21 -8.69
C GLN A 94 17.15 15.40 -7.22
N LEU A 95 15.88 15.67 -6.95
CA LEU A 95 15.28 15.57 -5.64
C LEU A 95 14.59 14.21 -5.53
N ILE A 96 14.90 13.47 -4.48
CA ILE A 96 14.40 12.12 -4.24
C ILE A 96 13.66 12.10 -2.91
N GLU A 97 12.42 11.64 -2.95
CA GLU A 97 11.59 11.34 -1.79
C GLU A 97 11.68 9.84 -1.53
N PHE A 98 12.10 9.45 -0.33
CA PHE A 98 12.17 8.06 0.10
C PHE A 98 11.11 7.76 1.16
N LEU A 99 10.49 6.59 1.03
CA LEU A 99 9.72 5.91 2.06
C LEU A 99 10.45 4.62 2.44
N ILE A 100 10.89 4.52 3.69
CA ILE A 100 11.58 3.37 4.25
C ILE A 100 10.66 2.72 5.28
N ILE A 101 10.21 1.52 4.98
CA ILE A 101 9.33 0.72 5.83
C ILE A 101 10.19 -0.15 6.75
N LEU A 102 10.04 0.04 8.06
CA LEU A 102 10.78 -0.66 9.10
C LEU A 102 9.92 -1.79 9.67
N ASN A 103 10.15 -3.04 9.25
CA ASN A 103 9.30 -4.19 9.63
C ASN A 103 9.72 -4.91 10.92
N SER A 104 10.75 -4.42 11.63
CA SER A 104 11.19 -5.02 12.89
C SER A 104 11.45 -3.96 13.96
N GLU A 105 11.28 -4.32 15.22
CA GLU A 105 11.67 -3.45 16.34
C GLU A 105 13.16 -3.12 16.32
N ALA A 106 14.01 -4.06 15.87
CA ALA A 106 15.44 -3.82 15.71
C ALA A 106 15.71 -2.70 14.69
N ALA A 107 14.98 -2.69 13.57
CA ALA A 107 15.08 -1.61 12.58
C ALA A 107 14.67 -0.26 13.20
N VAL A 108 13.61 -0.20 13.99
CA VAL A 108 13.21 1.04 14.69
C VAL A 108 14.23 1.45 15.74
N LYS A 109 14.71 0.50 16.55
CA LYS A 109 15.74 0.73 17.59
C LYS A 109 17.03 1.27 17.01
N SER A 110 17.38 0.92 15.77
CA SER A 110 18.52 1.52 15.09
C SER A 110 18.39 3.05 15.04
N PHE A 111 17.18 3.58 14.81
CA PHE A 111 16.87 5.02 14.81
C PHE A 111 16.80 5.69 16.19
N MET A 112 16.84 4.90 17.26
CA MET A 112 16.87 5.41 18.63
C MET A 112 18.31 5.67 19.11
N GLN A 113 19.31 5.03 18.49
CA GLN A 113 20.70 5.06 18.96
C GLN A 113 21.47 6.29 18.46
N LYS A 114 22.35 6.83 19.32
CA LYS A 114 23.30 7.89 18.92
C LYS A 114 24.34 7.29 17.95
N GLY A 115 24.59 7.98 16.84
CA GLY A 115 25.63 7.58 15.87
C GLY A 115 25.23 6.46 14.90
N GLN A 116 23.93 6.27 14.68
CA GLN A 116 23.42 5.27 13.74
C GLN A 116 24.01 5.45 12.33
N LEU A 117 24.50 4.33 11.77
CA LEU A 117 24.92 4.22 10.38
C LEU A 117 23.95 3.24 9.70
N SER A 118 22.92 3.74 9.03
CA SER A 118 22.27 2.92 8.00
C SER A 118 23.15 2.95 6.74
N ALA A 119 23.99 1.94 6.55
CA ALA A 119 24.79 1.77 5.35
C ALA A 119 23.96 1.06 4.25
N GLY A 120 23.28 1.83 3.42
CA GLY A 120 22.64 1.29 2.21
C GLY A 120 23.65 1.24 1.07
N ALA A 121 24.15 0.04 0.72
CA ALA A 121 25.14 -0.13 -0.35
C ALA A 121 24.60 0.13 -1.76
N ASN A 122 23.28 0.03 -1.99
CA ASN A 122 22.69 0.06 -3.33
C ASN A 122 21.34 0.80 -3.34
N MET A 123 21.31 2.09 -2.98
CA MET A 123 20.18 2.96 -3.34
C MET A 123 20.32 3.41 -4.81
N GLU A 124 20.47 2.44 -5.71
CA GLU A 124 20.61 2.68 -7.14
C GLU A 124 19.29 2.46 -7.87
N PHE A 125 18.83 3.59 -8.42
CA PHE A 125 18.13 3.76 -9.68
C PHE A 125 17.12 2.68 -10.09
N ALA A 126 15.85 3.00 -9.83
CA ALA A 126 14.79 2.63 -10.73
C ALA A 126 14.86 3.50 -11.99
N ALA A 127 14.76 2.90 -13.16
CA ALA A 127 14.57 3.65 -14.40
C ALA A 127 13.17 4.31 -14.38
N GLY A 128 13.10 5.60 -14.05
CA GLY A 128 11.85 6.39 -14.05
C GLY A 128 11.62 7.19 -12.76
N PRO A 129 10.58 8.04 -12.72
CA PRO A 129 10.28 8.90 -11.57
C PRO A 129 9.88 8.11 -10.32
N TYR A 130 9.56 6.82 -10.45
CA TYR A 130 9.26 5.94 -9.32
C TYR A 130 10.20 4.75 -9.36
N GLY A 131 10.64 4.32 -8.18
CA GLY A 131 10.80 2.89 -8.00
C GLY A 131 11.46 2.44 -6.73
N ARG A 132 11.78 1.15 -6.76
CA ARG A 132 12.25 0.36 -5.62
C ARG A 132 13.76 0.23 -5.72
N ALA A 133 14.46 0.43 -4.62
CA ALA A 133 15.91 0.20 -4.59
C ALA A 133 16.20 -1.27 -4.95
N ALA A 134 17.00 -1.48 -6.02
CA ALA A 134 17.44 -2.81 -6.45
C ALA A 134 18.55 -3.31 -5.54
N GLY A 135 18.18 -3.78 -4.34
CA GLY A 135 19.12 -4.32 -3.36
C GLY A 135 18.48 -4.55 -2.00
N ALA A 136 19.05 -5.46 -1.21
CA ALA A 136 18.68 -5.60 0.20
C ALA A 136 19.18 -4.35 0.97
N ASN A 137 18.28 -3.43 1.29
CA ASN A 137 18.59 -2.34 2.22
C ASN A 137 18.58 -2.91 3.64
N ALA A 138 19.66 -2.64 4.38
CA ALA A 138 19.82 -3.15 5.72
C ALA A 138 20.20 -2.00 6.66
N ASN A 139 19.44 -1.87 7.74
CA ASN A 139 19.84 -1.00 8.84
C ASN A 139 20.89 -1.73 9.67
N PHE A 140 22.04 -1.10 9.88
CA PHE A 140 23.06 -1.60 10.79
C PHE A 140 22.91 -0.86 12.13
N SER A 141 22.91 -1.61 13.22
CA SER A 141 22.92 -1.09 14.58
C SER A 141 23.87 -1.91 15.44
N ALA A 142 24.17 -1.45 16.65
CA ALA A 142 24.92 -2.26 17.62
C ALA A 142 24.24 -3.61 17.93
N SER A 143 22.95 -3.75 17.62
CA SER A 143 22.13 -4.94 17.84
C SER A 143 21.99 -5.85 16.60
N GLY A 144 22.68 -5.55 15.50
CA GLY A 144 22.70 -6.38 14.29
C GLY A 144 22.11 -5.71 13.05
N VAL A 145 21.86 -6.54 12.04
CA VAL A 145 21.40 -6.17 10.69
C VAL A 145 19.90 -6.42 10.57
N ALA A 146 19.11 -5.38 10.26
CA ALA A 146 17.67 -5.51 10.08
C ALA A 146 17.25 -5.14 8.65
N PRO A 147 16.62 -6.07 7.90
CA PRO A 147 16.14 -5.76 6.56
C PRO A 147 15.00 -4.73 6.62
N ASN A 148 15.00 -3.81 5.66
CA ASN A 148 13.93 -2.82 5.47
C ASN A 148 13.54 -2.73 3.98
N TYR A 149 12.36 -2.18 3.71
CA TYR A 149 11.88 -1.97 2.35
C TYR A 149 11.92 -0.48 2.02
N THR A 150 12.66 -0.11 0.98
CA THR A 150 12.80 1.28 0.56
C THR A 150 12.17 1.50 -0.80
N TYR A 151 11.25 2.45 -0.83
CA TYR A 151 10.59 2.96 -2.03
C TYR A 151 10.98 4.41 -2.24
N SER A 152 11.03 4.84 -3.48
CA SER A 152 11.44 6.20 -3.81
C SER A 152 10.63 6.77 -4.97
N HIS A 153 10.46 8.08 -4.92
CA HIS A 153 9.93 8.91 -5.99
C HIS A 153 10.94 10.03 -6.26
N SER A 154 11.39 10.18 -7.50
CA SER A 154 12.38 11.16 -7.91
C SER A 154 11.78 12.19 -8.87
N LYS A 155 12.18 13.45 -8.68
CA LYS A 155 11.89 14.57 -9.59
C LYS A 155 13.22 15.19 -10.01
N GLY A 156 13.47 15.22 -11.33
CA GLY A 156 14.68 15.78 -11.91
C GLY A 156 15.24 14.92 -13.05
N LEU A 157 16.33 15.39 -13.65
CA LEU A 157 17.04 14.66 -14.69
C LEU A 157 18.36 14.17 -14.10
N PHE A 158 18.47 12.86 -13.96
CA PHE A 158 19.67 12.19 -13.51
C PHE A 158 19.80 10.88 -14.27
N GLY A 159 20.96 10.63 -14.87
CA GLY A 159 21.26 9.40 -15.58
C GLY A 159 22.64 8.90 -15.19
N GLY A 160 22.76 7.60 -14.94
CA GLY A 160 24.06 6.98 -14.67
C GLY A 160 24.00 5.70 -13.85
N VAL A 161 25.17 5.08 -13.74
CA VAL A 161 25.45 3.89 -12.92
C VAL A 161 26.67 4.20 -12.08
N GLY A 162 26.66 3.83 -10.80
CA GLY A 162 27.80 4.04 -9.92
C GLY A 162 27.79 3.15 -8.69
N LEU A 163 28.64 3.50 -7.72
CA LEU A 163 28.60 2.91 -6.40
C LEU A 163 28.46 4.06 -5.42
N GLN A 164 27.49 3.95 -4.50
CA GLN A 164 27.27 5.02 -3.54
C GLN A 164 27.12 4.48 -2.12
N GLY A 165 27.75 5.20 -1.20
CA GLY A 165 27.53 5.05 0.23
C GLY A 165 26.65 6.17 0.75
N SER A 166 25.77 5.85 1.70
CA SER A 166 25.06 6.85 2.48
C SER A 166 24.96 6.43 3.93
N ALA A 167 24.91 7.40 4.83
CA ALA A 167 24.60 7.23 6.23
C ALA A 167 23.31 7.98 6.55
N ILE A 168 22.48 7.41 7.42
CA ILE A 168 21.29 8.04 7.98
C ILE A 168 21.45 8.08 9.48
N ALA A 169 21.26 9.26 10.09
CA ALA A 169 21.39 9.47 11.52
C ALA A 169 20.30 10.41 12.04
N ALA A 170 19.99 10.33 13.34
CA ALA A 170 19.10 11.28 13.99
C ALA A 170 19.66 12.71 13.99
N ARG A 171 18.77 13.71 13.94
CA ARG A 171 19.10 15.14 14.01
C ARG A 171 18.67 15.75 15.34
N PRO A 172 19.48 15.61 16.41
CA PRO A 172 19.13 16.09 17.74
C PRO A 172 18.97 17.62 17.79
N ASP A 173 19.66 18.35 16.92
CA ASP A 173 19.53 19.79 16.77
C ASP A 173 18.13 20.21 16.28
N ILE A 174 17.58 19.51 15.28
CA ILE A 174 16.22 19.76 14.79
C ILE A 174 15.19 19.30 15.83
N ASN A 175 15.40 18.15 16.46
CA ASN A 175 14.51 17.66 17.52
C ASN A 175 14.44 18.68 18.68
N LYS A 176 15.58 19.13 19.18
CA LYS A 176 15.65 20.11 20.27
C LYS A 176 14.92 21.41 19.90
N LYS A 177 15.15 21.92 18.69
CA LYS A 177 14.51 23.16 18.22
C LYS A 177 12.99 23.03 18.14
N PHE A 178 12.49 21.90 17.64
CA PHE A 178 11.07 21.66 17.47
C PHE A 178 10.34 21.40 18.79
N TYR A 179 10.91 20.57 19.66
CA TYR A 179 10.30 20.20 20.95
C TYR A 179 10.58 21.20 22.07
N GLY A 180 11.42 22.22 21.84
CA GLY A 180 11.74 23.28 22.80
C GLY A 180 12.57 22.82 24.01
N ARG A 181 13.05 21.57 24.02
CA ARG A 181 13.88 21.00 25.09
C ARG A 181 14.87 19.97 24.54
N GLU A 182 15.91 19.68 25.32
CA GLU A 182 16.74 18.51 25.05
C GLU A 182 15.87 17.24 25.05
N ILE A 183 15.97 16.47 23.98
CA ILE A 183 15.15 15.29 23.79
C ILE A 183 15.84 14.26 22.91
N THR A 184 15.77 13.00 23.32
CA THR A 184 16.37 11.90 22.60
C THR A 184 15.42 11.27 21.58
N PRO A 185 15.93 10.70 20.46
CA PRO A 185 15.12 9.90 19.55
C PRO A 185 14.42 8.73 20.26
N THR A 186 15.05 8.15 21.28
CA THR A 186 14.44 7.12 22.14
C THR A 186 13.17 7.63 22.80
N GLU A 187 13.21 8.75 23.52
CA GLU A 187 12.02 9.35 24.16
C GLU A 187 10.89 9.59 23.15
N ILE A 188 11.24 10.12 21.97
CA ILE A 188 10.27 10.41 20.92
C ILE A 188 9.62 9.12 20.40
N LEU A 189 10.43 8.14 20.01
CA LEU A 189 9.99 6.92 19.33
C LEU A 189 9.38 5.87 20.28
N THR A 190 9.60 5.99 21.59
CA THR A 190 8.90 5.17 22.60
C THR A 190 7.60 5.82 23.09
N GLY A 191 7.25 7.01 22.60
CA GLY A 191 5.99 7.68 22.93
C GLY A 191 6.00 8.46 24.25
N ALA A 192 7.16 8.88 24.74
CA ALA A 192 7.26 9.77 25.91
C ALA A 192 6.83 11.22 25.62
N VAL A 193 6.48 11.51 24.35
CA VAL A 193 6.01 12.82 23.89
C VAL A 193 4.75 12.58 23.06
N ASP A 194 3.76 13.46 23.25
CA ASP A 194 2.54 13.42 22.47
C ASP A 194 2.76 13.80 21.01
N GLN A 195 1.86 13.31 20.16
CA GLN A 195 1.85 13.63 18.74
C GLN A 195 1.64 15.16 18.56
N PRO A 196 2.57 15.86 17.89
CA PRO A 196 2.42 17.30 17.67
C PRO A 196 1.34 17.57 16.62
N ALA A 197 0.57 18.65 16.80
CA ALA A 197 -0.47 19.06 15.84
C ALA A 197 0.08 19.26 14.41
N ALA A 198 1.35 19.68 14.28
CA ALA A 198 2.05 19.84 13.01
C ALA A 198 2.14 18.53 12.19
N ALA A 199 2.04 17.36 12.83
CA ALA A 199 2.11 16.04 12.19
C ALA A 199 0.75 15.39 11.91
N SER A 200 -0.36 16.05 12.28
CA SER A 200 -1.73 15.53 12.07
C SER A 200 -1.98 15.03 10.65
N GLN A 201 -1.67 15.83 9.64
CA GLN A 201 -1.90 15.48 8.23
C GLN A 201 -1.06 14.29 7.76
N LEU A 202 0.14 14.10 8.31
CA LEU A 202 0.97 12.93 8.04
C LEU A 202 0.30 11.66 8.60
N TYR A 203 -0.21 11.72 9.84
CA TYR A 203 -0.93 10.59 10.43
C TYR A 203 -2.22 10.27 9.66
N ASP A 204 -2.96 11.28 9.20
CA ASP A 204 -4.14 11.06 8.36
C ASP A 204 -3.78 10.37 7.04
N ALA A 205 -2.69 10.77 6.40
CA ALA A 205 -2.21 10.13 5.17
C ALA A 205 -1.82 8.65 5.40
N ILE A 206 -1.14 8.36 6.51
CA ILE A 206 -0.80 6.99 6.91
C ILE A 206 -2.06 6.17 7.22
N ASN A 207 -3.00 6.74 7.97
CA ASN A 207 -4.24 6.07 8.32
C ASN A 207 -5.10 5.78 7.08
N ARG A 208 -5.14 6.68 6.09
CA ARG A 208 -5.78 6.42 4.80
C ARG A 208 -5.12 5.24 4.09
N ALA A 209 -3.79 5.18 4.04
CA ALA A 209 -3.10 4.04 3.45
C ALA A 209 -3.44 2.73 4.19
N ILE A 210 -3.38 2.73 5.53
CA ILE A 210 -3.67 1.56 6.37
C ILE A 210 -5.17 1.16 6.33
N SER A 211 -6.07 2.09 6.03
CA SER A 211 -7.51 1.77 5.90
C SER A 211 -7.79 0.81 4.74
N ILE A 212 -6.88 0.72 3.77
CA ILE A 212 -6.89 -0.30 2.73
C ILE A 212 -6.47 -1.61 3.40
N PRO A 213 -7.30 -2.68 3.43
CA PRO A 213 -6.98 -3.87 4.17
C PRO A 213 -5.68 -4.55 3.65
N PRO A 214 -4.88 -5.21 4.52
CA PRO A 214 -3.67 -5.93 4.10
C PRO A 214 -4.00 -6.91 2.97
N SER A 215 -3.18 -7.10 1.95
CA SER A 215 -3.48 -8.06 0.86
C SER A 215 -3.72 -9.47 1.40
N GLY A 216 -3.04 -9.90 2.47
CA GLY A 216 -3.32 -11.17 3.14
C GLY A 216 -4.65 -11.20 3.91
N GLN A 217 -5.17 -10.04 4.32
CA GLN A 217 -6.50 -9.87 4.92
C GLN A 217 -7.55 -9.48 3.87
N VAL A 218 -7.19 -9.00 2.69
CA VAL A 218 -8.04 -8.93 1.49
C VAL A 218 -8.13 -10.30 0.88
N ASP A 219 -7.10 -11.14 0.98
CA ASP A 219 -7.05 -12.52 0.54
C ASP A 219 -7.58 -13.45 1.63
N MET A 220 -7.51 -13.12 2.92
CA MET A 220 -8.27 -13.78 3.99
C MET A 220 -9.67 -13.22 4.14
N LEU A 221 -9.97 -11.93 3.90
CA LEU A 221 -11.34 -11.43 3.78
C LEU A 221 -11.89 -11.94 2.46
N LYS A 222 -11.16 -11.98 1.35
CA LYS A 222 -11.55 -12.75 0.15
C LYS A 222 -11.71 -14.20 0.56
N ASN A 223 -10.78 -14.91 1.19
CA ASN A 223 -10.92 -16.34 1.54
C ASN A 223 -11.90 -16.64 2.70
N LYS A 224 -12.29 -15.66 3.52
CA LYS A 224 -13.27 -15.76 4.62
C LYS A 224 -14.64 -15.23 4.19
N LEU A 225 -14.70 -14.33 3.20
CA LEU A 225 -15.87 -13.98 2.38
C LEU A 225 -16.09 -15.03 1.25
N MET A 226 -15.04 -15.79 0.89
CA MET A 226 -14.99 -16.94 -0.01
C MET A 226 -14.91 -18.25 0.79
N SER A 227 -15.04 -18.19 2.13
CA SER A 227 -15.70 -19.27 2.87
C SER A 227 -17.17 -18.87 2.92
N PRO A 228 -18.05 -19.76 2.49
CA PRO A 228 -18.88 -19.39 1.38
C PRO A 228 -20.19 -18.79 1.87
N PHE A 229 -20.64 -17.81 1.09
CA PHE A 229 -22.02 -17.36 0.98
C PHE A 229 -22.49 -16.25 1.90
N ALA A 230 -22.97 -15.17 1.28
CA ALA A 230 -23.96 -14.34 1.94
C ALA A 230 -25.16 -15.25 2.31
N ASP A 231 -25.45 -15.41 3.59
CA ASP A 231 -26.61 -16.18 4.07
C ASP A 231 -27.93 -15.40 3.92
N ARG A 232 -27.81 -14.10 3.64
CA ARG A 232 -28.93 -13.17 3.46
C ARG A 232 -28.59 -12.15 2.38
N MET A 233 -29.60 -11.72 1.64
CA MET A 233 -29.45 -10.76 0.54
C MET A 233 -28.87 -9.43 1.09
N PRO A 234 -27.75 -8.92 0.56
CA PRO A 234 -27.13 -7.68 1.00
C PRO A 234 -28.06 -6.48 0.80
N ALA A 235 -28.07 -5.51 1.73
CA ALA A 235 -28.82 -4.26 1.60
C ALA A 235 -28.28 -3.37 0.46
N PRO A 236 -29.11 -2.50 -0.17
CA PRO A 236 -28.61 -1.55 -1.17
C PRO A 236 -27.53 -0.65 -0.59
N ALA A 237 -26.54 -0.31 -1.41
CA ALA A 237 -25.60 0.75 -1.08
C ALA A 237 -26.33 2.11 -1.07
N VAL A 238 -25.99 2.96 -0.09
CA VAL A 238 -26.58 4.29 0.09
C VAL A 238 -25.48 5.32 0.32
N GLY A 239 -25.66 6.54 -0.19
CA GLY A 239 -24.72 7.63 0.03
C GLY A 239 -23.28 7.32 -0.47
N PRO A 240 -22.24 7.65 0.31
CA PRO A 240 -20.84 7.43 -0.10
C PRO A 240 -20.48 5.97 -0.42
N ASP A 241 -21.19 4.99 0.17
CA ASP A 241 -20.95 3.57 -0.06
C ASP A 241 -21.20 3.14 -1.51
N ILE A 242 -22.04 3.86 -2.26
CA ILE A 242 -22.34 3.56 -3.66
C ILE A 242 -21.06 3.61 -4.49
N GLN A 243 -20.25 4.66 -4.31
CA GLN A 243 -19.02 4.84 -5.09
C GLN A 243 -17.98 3.77 -4.73
N ILE A 244 -17.87 3.43 -3.45
CA ILE A 244 -16.95 2.41 -2.96
C ILE A 244 -17.28 1.03 -3.54
N VAL A 245 -18.56 0.64 -3.53
CA VAL A 245 -19.01 -0.64 -4.10
C VAL A 245 -18.85 -0.64 -5.62
N TYR A 246 -19.15 0.48 -6.28
CA TYR A 246 -19.01 0.64 -7.72
C TYR A 246 -17.56 0.46 -8.17
N ASP A 247 -16.63 1.17 -7.55
CA ASP A 247 -15.19 1.09 -7.87
C ASP A 247 -14.65 -0.34 -7.64
N ARG A 248 -15.13 -1.04 -6.60
CA ARG A 248 -14.75 -2.43 -6.32
C ARG A 248 -15.26 -3.40 -7.39
N VAL A 249 -16.51 -3.25 -7.84
CA VAL A 249 -17.09 -4.07 -8.92
C VAL A 249 -16.31 -3.86 -10.21
N LEU A 250 -16.03 -2.61 -10.59
CA LEU A 250 -15.30 -2.32 -11.81
C LEU A 250 -13.86 -2.84 -11.76
N SER A 251 -13.16 -2.64 -10.64
CA SER A 251 -11.79 -3.13 -10.47
C SER A 251 -11.72 -4.67 -10.54
N THR A 252 -12.72 -5.35 -9.99
CA THR A 252 -12.83 -6.82 -10.08
C THR A 252 -12.99 -7.25 -11.54
N ILE A 253 -13.87 -6.59 -12.29
CA ILE A 253 -14.14 -6.93 -13.69
C ILE A 253 -12.94 -6.60 -14.58
N GLU A 254 -12.27 -5.48 -14.33
CA GLU A 254 -11.04 -5.09 -15.03
C GLU A 254 -9.94 -6.15 -14.85
N SER A 255 -9.79 -6.69 -13.64
CA SER A 255 -8.83 -7.75 -13.37
C SER A 255 -9.13 -9.08 -14.09
N VAL A 256 -10.40 -9.32 -14.44
CA VAL A 256 -10.86 -10.57 -15.07
C VAL A 256 -10.94 -10.43 -16.59
N SER A 257 -11.34 -9.26 -17.10
CA SER A 257 -11.72 -9.06 -18.50
C SER A 257 -11.16 -7.78 -19.14
N GLY A 258 -10.28 -7.06 -18.44
CA GLY A 258 -9.70 -5.81 -18.90
C GLY A 258 -10.70 -4.68 -19.10
N GLU A 259 -10.23 -3.57 -19.66
CA GLU A 259 -11.03 -2.36 -19.88
C GLU A 259 -12.26 -2.60 -20.80
N ALA A 260 -12.10 -3.46 -21.81
CA ALA A 260 -13.21 -3.84 -22.69
C ALA A 260 -14.34 -4.55 -21.93
N GLY A 261 -13.99 -5.46 -21.00
CA GLY A 261 -14.96 -6.13 -20.14
C GLY A 261 -15.67 -5.18 -19.18
N VAL A 262 -14.97 -4.17 -18.66
CA VAL A 262 -15.56 -3.11 -17.84
C VAL A 262 -16.62 -2.33 -18.62
N ASN A 263 -16.32 -1.95 -19.87
CA ASN A 263 -17.24 -1.18 -20.70
C ASN A 263 -18.49 -1.99 -21.08
N GLU A 264 -18.31 -3.27 -21.43
CA GLU A 264 -19.41 -4.19 -21.72
C GLU A 264 -20.29 -4.43 -20.48
N PHE A 265 -19.69 -4.63 -19.31
CA PHE A 265 -20.44 -4.79 -18.06
C PHE A 265 -21.25 -3.55 -17.72
N LYS A 266 -20.66 -2.35 -17.84
CA LYS A 266 -21.38 -1.08 -17.64
C LYS A 266 -22.59 -0.97 -18.56
N LEU A 267 -22.45 -1.40 -19.82
CA LEU A 267 -23.55 -1.42 -20.78
C LEU A 267 -24.65 -2.39 -20.34
N GLN A 268 -24.31 -3.63 -20.00
CA GLN A 268 -25.28 -4.63 -19.54
C GLN A 268 -26.00 -4.21 -18.26
N CYS A 269 -25.30 -3.64 -17.28
CA CYS A 269 -25.92 -3.09 -16.08
C CYS A 269 -26.86 -1.92 -16.39
N LYS A 270 -26.52 -1.06 -17.37
CA LYS A 270 -27.37 0.03 -17.82
C LYS A 270 -28.64 -0.49 -18.48
N GLU A 271 -28.53 -1.46 -19.39
CA GLU A 271 -29.69 -2.05 -20.07
C GLU A 271 -30.59 -2.81 -19.11
N TYR A 272 -30.01 -3.57 -18.18
CA TYR A 272 -30.73 -4.24 -17.11
C TYR A 272 -31.45 -3.26 -16.20
N GLY A 273 -30.76 -2.19 -15.76
CA GLY A 273 -31.35 -1.11 -14.97
C GLY A 273 -32.53 -0.41 -15.67
N GLN A 274 -32.48 -0.29 -17.00
CA GLN A 274 -33.50 0.37 -17.83
C GLN A 274 -34.62 -0.55 -18.33
N ASN A 275 -34.71 -1.80 -17.83
CA ASN A 275 -35.69 -2.81 -18.29
C ASN A 275 -35.59 -3.13 -19.79
N ARG A 276 -34.41 -2.94 -20.39
CA ARG A 276 -34.11 -3.30 -21.78
C ARG A 276 -33.45 -4.68 -21.91
N CYS A 277 -33.05 -5.25 -20.78
CA CYS A 277 -32.52 -6.60 -20.64
C CYS A 277 -33.35 -7.30 -19.56
N SER A 278 -33.83 -8.50 -19.86
CA SER A 278 -34.59 -9.33 -18.93
C SER A 278 -33.69 -9.94 -17.87
N ASP A 279 -34.30 -10.37 -16.77
CA ASP A 279 -33.62 -11.10 -15.71
C ASP A 279 -32.84 -12.32 -16.19
N ALA A 280 -33.42 -13.09 -17.12
CA ALA A 280 -32.81 -14.29 -17.68
C ALA A 280 -31.61 -13.94 -18.58
N GLU A 281 -31.70 -12.86 -19.35
CA GLU A 281 -30.60 -12.37 -20.19
C GLU A 281 -29.45 -11.86 -19.34
N PHE A 282 -29.73 -11.10 -18.28
CA PHE A 282 -28.71 -10.57 -17.39
C PHE A 282 -27.98 -11.67 -16.61
N THR A 283 -28.72 -12.64 -16.07
CA THR A 283 -28.11 -13.79 -15.36
C THR A 283 -27.34 -14.71 -16.30
N SER A 284 -27.79 -14.86 -17.56
CA SER A 284 -27.08 -15.60 -18.60
C SER A 284 -25.80 -14.88 -19.05
N TYR A 285 -25.83 -13.56 -19.15
CA TYR A 285 -24.62 -12.75 -19.36
C TYR A 285 -23.60 -12.99 -18.24
N LEU A 286 -24.03 -12.92 -16.98
CA LEU A 286 -23.15 -13.18 -15.83
C LEU A 286 -22.57 -14.61 -15.87
N ALA A 287 -23.39 -15.61 -16.20
CA ALA A 287 -22.96 -17.00 -16.31
C ALA A 287 -21.94 -17.25 -17.42
N ASN A 288 -22.09 -16.56 -18.56
CA ASN A 288 -21.20 -16.72 -19.71
C ASN A 288 -19.90 -15.92 -19.56
N LYS A 289 -19.98 -14.76 -18.89
CA LYS A 289 -18.85 -13.83 -18.78
C LYS A 289 -17.89 -14.20 -17.65
N PHE A 290 -18.40 -14.75 -16.56
CA PHE A 290 -17.64 -15.03 -15.35
C PHE A 290 -17.66 -16.52 -15.03
N THR A 291 -16.54 -17.05 -14.53
CA THR A 291 -16.53 -18.40 -13.95
C THR A 291 -17.46 -18.46 -12.74
N ARG A 292 -17.92 -19.65 -12.36
CA ARG A 292 -18.79 -19.83 -11.18
C ARG A 292 -18.21 -19.15 -9.92
N ASP A 293 -16.91 -19.30 -9.68
CA ASP A 293 -16.23 -18.68 -8.52
C ASP A 293 -16.17 -17.16 -8.61
N GLN A 294 -15.92 -16.63 -9.82
CA GLN A 294 -15.95 -15.18 -10.07
C GLN A 294 -17.36 -14.61 -9.89
N ALA A 295 -18.39 -15.30 -10.38
CA ALA A 295 -19.79 -14.90 -10.24
C ALA A 295 -20.23 -14.92 -8.76
N LEU A 296 -19.86 -15.95 -7.99
CA LEU A 296 -20.13 -16.02 -6.55
C LEU A 296 -19.45 -14.89 -5.75
N TYR A 297 -18.35 -14.33 -6.26
CA TYR A 297 -17.67 -13.19 -5.66
C TYR A 297 -18.26 -11.84 -6.07
N LEU A 298 -18.62 -11.69 -7.35
CA LEU A 298 -19.07 -10.44 -7.95
C LEU A 298 -20.53 -10.11 -7.59
N ILE A 299 -21.41 -11.11 -7.63
CA ILE A 299 -22.87 -10.91 -7.58
C ILE A 299 -23.34 -10.18 -6.30
N PRO A 300 -22.86 -10.47 -5.08
CA PRO A 300 -23.30 -9.76 -3.89
C PRO A 300 -23.11 -8.24 -3.97
N ASP A 301 -22.04 -7.76 -4.59
CA ASP A 301 -21.79 -6.34 -4.78
C ASP A 301 -22.63 -5.75 -5.90
N VAL A 302 -22.87 -6.51 -6.97
CA VAL A 302 -23.83 -6.13 -8.01
C VAL A 302 -25.24 -5.94 -7.41
N ILE A 303 -25.66 -6.83 -6.51
CA ILE A 303 -26.94 -6.73 -5.79
C ILE A 303 -27.02 -5.47 -4.91
N ARG A 304 -25.89 -5.03 -4.33
CA ARG A 304 -25.84 -3.78 -3.55
C ARG A 304 -25.99 -2.53 -4.43
N LEU A 305 -25.56 -2.59 -5.69
CA LEU A 305 -25.67 -1.46 -6.63
C LEU A 305 -27.06 -1.35 -7.27
N LEU A 306 -27.80 -2.46 -7.34
CA LEU A 306 -29.19 -2.45 -7.77
C LEU A 306 -30.07 -1.75 -6.73
N GLN A 307 -30.92 -0.82 -7.17
CA GLN A 307 -31.89 -0.12 -6.31
C GLN A 307 -33.27 -0.79 -6.36
N ASP A 308 -33.58 -1.47 -7.46
CA ASP A 308 -34.84 -2.17 -7.69
C ASP A 308 -34.89 -3.48 -6.89
N GLN A 309 -35.96 -3.68 -6.09
CA GLN A 309 -36.07 -4.80 -5.17
C GLN A 309 -36.31 -6.15 -5.88
N ASP A 310 -37.05 -6.15 -7.00
CA ASP A 310 -37.38 -7.37 -7.74
C ASP A 310 -36.16 -7.88 -8.50
N LYS A 311 -35.40 -6.97 -9.12
CA LYS A 311 -34.12 -7.31 -9.77
C LYS A 311 -33.08 -7.83 -8.78
N ARG A 312 -32.99 -7.21 -7.60
CA ARG A 312 -32.11 -7.69 -6.52
C ARG A 312 -32.46 -9.11 -6.11
N LYS A 313 -33.76 -9.39 -5.95
CA LYS A 313 -34.25 -10.73 -5.62
C LYS A 313 -33.93 -11.72 -6.72
N ASN A 314 -34.10 -11.36 -7.99
CA ASN A 314 -33.79 -12.24 -9.11
C ASN A 314 -32.31 -12.62 -9.16
N VAL A 315 -31.43 -11.62 -9.11
CA VAL A 315 -29.97 -11.84 -9.12
C VAL A 315 -29.52 -12.59 -7.86
N TRP A 316 -30.20 -12.40 -6.73
CA TRP A 316 -30.00 -13.16 -5.50
C TRP A 316 -30.42 -14.64 -5.63
N ASP A 317 -31.56 -14.92 -6.26
CA ASP A 317 -32.01 -16.30 -6.50
C ASP A 317 -31.04 -17.04 -7.44
N TYR A 318 -30.50 -16.35 -8.44
CA TYR A 318 -29.43 -16.87 -9.28
C TYR A 318 -28.14 -17.17 -8.47
N TYR A 319 -27.73 -16.25 -7.59
CA TYR A 319 -26.62 -16.47 -6.67
C TYR A 319 -26.81 -17.71 -5.78
N LEU A 320 -28.02 -17.90 -5.23
CA LEU A 320 -28.34 -19.07 -4.40
C LEU A 320 -28.27 -20.38 -5.19
N ARG A 321 -28.66 -20.39 -6.47
CA ARG A 321 -28.52 -21.56 -7.35
C ARG A 321 -27.06 -21.92 -7.57
N LEU A 322 -26.22 -20.94 -7.95
CA LEU A 322 -24.77 -21.14 -8.08
C LEU A 322 -24.14 -21.69 -6.79
N LYS A 323 -24.59 -21.17 -5.64
CA LYS A 323 -24.19 -21.61 -4.30
C LYS A 323 -24.55 -23.08 -4.05
N SER A 324 -25.76 -23.49 -4.39
CA SER A 324 -26.23 -24.86 -4.17
C SER A 324 -25.49 -25.89 -5.02
N GLU A 325 -25.15 -25.55 -6.25
CA GLU A 325 -24.45 -26.44 -7.20
C GLU A 325 -22.96 -26.63 -6.86
N ALA A 326 -22.36 -25.69 -6.13
CA ALA A 326 -20.98 -25.82 -5.64
C ALA A 326 -20.84 -26.84 -4.49
N ASN A 327 -21.95 -27.19 -3.83
CA ASN A 327 -21.96 -28.07 -2.65
C ASN A 327 -22.30 -29.54 -2.99
N VAL A 328 -22.37 -29.89 -4.27
CA VAL A 328 -22.57 -31.27 -4.75
C VAL A 328 -21.19 -31.92 -4.95
N PRO A 329 -20.80 -32.94 -4.15
CA PRO A 329 -19.53 -33.62 -4.35
C PRO A 329 -19.51 -34.32 -5.71
N ALA A 330 -18.38 -34.24 -6.41
CA ALA A 330 -18.18 -34.96 -7.68
C ALA A 330 -18.41 -36.47 -7.48
N PRO A 331 -18.94 -37.20 -8.48
CA PRO A 331 -19.09 -38.65 -8.39
C PRO A 331 -17.72 -39.26 -8.11
N VAL A 332 -17.60 -39.97 -7.00
CA VAL A 332 -16.39 -40.73 -6.70
C VAL A 332 -16.28 -41.83 -7.74
N ASP A 333 -15.27 -41.75 -8.61
CA ASP A 333 -14.89 -42.84 -9.51
C ASP A 333 -14.75 -44.12 -8.69
N ALA A 334 -15.68 -45.05 -8.89
CA ALA A 334 -15.67 -46.35 -8.25
C ALA A 334 -14.45 -47.13 -8.76
N LYS A 335 -13.36 -47.11 -7.99
CA LYS A 335 -12.27 -48.08 -8.16
C LYS A 335 -12.88 -49.48 -8.04
N PRO A 336 -12.65 -50.38 -8.99
CA PRO A 336 -13.16 -51.75 -8.88
C PRO A 336 -12.46 -52.43 -7.69
N SER A 337 -13.27 -52.94 -6.78
CA SER A 337 -12.81 -53.77 -5.66
C SER A 337 -12.00 -54.95 -6.19
N PRO A 338 -10.87 -55.33 -5.57
CA PRO A 338 -10.15 -56.52 -5.97
C PRO A 338 -11.03 -57.75 -5.69
N SER A 339 -11.22 -58.59 -6.70
CA SER A 339 -11.89 -59.89 -6.57
C SER A 339 -11.15 -60.72 -5.51
N LEU A 340 -11.90 -61.19 -4.51
CA LEU A 340 -11.47 -62.26 -3.61
C LEU A 340 -12.19 -63.56 -3.99
N PHE A 341 -12.09 -63.92 -5.27
CA PHE A 341 -12.30 -65.26 -5.83
C PHE A 341 -11.52 -65.35 -7.13
#